data_AF-A0A947FMC2-F1
#
_entry.id   AF-A0A947FMC2-F1
#
_cell.length_a   1.000
_cell.length_b   1.000
_cell.length_c   1.000
_cell.angle_alpha   90.00
_cell.angle_beta   90.00
_cell.angle_gamma   90.00
#
_symmetry.space_group_name_H-M   'P 1'
#
loop_
_entity.id
_entity.type
_entity.pdbx_description
1 polymer ?
#
loop_
_entity_poly.entity_id
_entity_poly.type
_entity_poly.pdbx_seq_one_letter_code
_entity_poly.pdbx_strand_id
1 'polypeptide(L)'
;MANSMQFFQDLMPSLRIHRWTPSALRKHLFKEETETIESLCRMMMNSDGEYSSLLLAERILNAYEKLGEAERLDFFKLLSTEYDVDADDLKAAARAYAQESDAENLLRVTAAAEPGRQELLRRINLVSGGTRRLVKMREHLLAAIRENPELKKIDTDFHHLFNAWFNRGFLLMEPLDWTTPAHILEKIIAYEAVHEIESWSELRSRLEPADRYCYGFFHPSMEDEPLVFVEVALTDNIPRGIGEILHRDPATEAPENPSCAIFYSISNCHRGLAGVSFGNFLIKQVATSLKLRFPQLKTFSTISPVSGFRRWLELQAEERDDVTSLLAEFDAEAGEDLQLDLEKFAAIYF
;
A
#
# COMPACT_ATOMS: atom_id res chain seq x y z
N MET A 1 28.10 -13.08 17.13
CA MET A 1 27.42 -12.88 15.83
C MET A 1 26.72 -11.53 15.92
N ALA A 2 27.29 -10.49 15.31
CA ALA A 2 26.65 -9.18 15.27
C ALA A 2 25.32 -9.32 14.53
N ASN A 3 24.25 -8.81 15.13
CA ASN A 3 22.88 -8.99 14.69
C ASN A 3 22.73 -8.37 13.29
N SER A 4 22.44 -9.18 12.26
CA SER A 4 22.35 -8.70 10.86
C SER A 4 21.29 -7.60 10.67
N MET A 5 20.28 -7.56 11.54
CA MET A 5 19.31 -6.46 11.63
C MET A 5 19.94 -5.14 12.09
N GLN A 6 20.89 -5.17 13.04
CA GLN A 6 21.55 -3.97 13.54
C GLN A 6 22.39 -3.33 12.44
N PHE A 7 23.17 -4.15 11.70
CA PHE A 7 23.95 -3.66 10.56
C PHE A 7 23.06 -3.05 9.47
N PHE A 8 21.92 -3.66 9.17
CA PHE A 8 20.98 -3.12 8.19
C PHE A 8 20.35 -1.80 8.67
N GLN A 9 19.91 -1.73 9.93
CA GLN A 9 19.40 -0.50 10.55
C GLN A 9 20.44 0.63 10.57
N ASP A 10 21.71 0.31 10.83
CA ASP A 10 22.80 1.29 10.84
C ASP A 10 23.15 1.77 9.41
N LEU A 11 22.84 1.00 8.37
CA LEU A 11 23.07 1.36 6.97
C LEU A 11 21.96 2.25 6.40
N MET A 12 20.75 2.17 6.94
CA MET A 12 19.59 2.92 6.46
C MET A 12 19.77 4.45 6.47
N PRO A 13 20.33 5.09 7.53
CA PRO A 13 20.65 6.51 7.50
C PRO A 13 21.63 6.90 6.37
N SER A 14 22.50 5.97 5.94
CA SER A 14 23.45 6.20 4.84
C SER A 14 22.86 5.94 3.45
N LEU A 15 21.76 5.17 3.37
CA LEU A 15 20.97 4.98 2.16
C LEU A 15 19.96 6.12 1.93
N ARG A 16 19.74 7.00 2.91
CA ARG A 16 18.98 8.24 2.71
C ARG A 16 19.69 9.08 1.66
N ILE A 17 19.23 8.99 0.43
CA ILE A 17 19.81 9.70 -0.69
C ILE A 17 19.62 11.18 -0.40
N HIS A 18 20.70 11.87 -0.01
CA HIS A 18 20.70 13.32 0.02
C HIS A 18 20.23 13.81 -1.35
N ARG A 19 19.16 14.62 -1.37
CA ARG A 19 18.58 15.25 -2.56
C ARG A 19 19.65 16.02 -3.33
N TRP A 20 20.43 15.33 -4.14
CA TRP A 20 21.42 15.91 -5.02
C TRP A 20 20.95 15.70 -6.45
N THR A 21 20.23 16.70 -6.97
CA THR A 21 20.07 16.85 -8.41
C THR A 21 21.18 17.78 -8.89
N PRO A 22 22.12 17.32 -9.72
CA PRO A 22 23.12 18.18 -10.35
C PRO A 22 22.45 19.38 -11.02
N SER A 23 22.93 20.60 -10.74
CA SER A 23 22.42 21.84 -11.33
C SER A 23 22.43 21.84 -12.86
N ALA A 24 23.31 21.05 -13.48
CA ALA A 24 23.36 20.83 -14.93
C ALA A 24 22.12 20.10 -15.49
N LEU A 25 21.55 19.14 -14.74
CA LEU A 25 20.33 18.43 -15.15
C LEU A 25 19.10 19.34 -15.10
N ARG A 26 19.03 20.28 -14.14
CA ARG A 26 17.95 21.28 -14.06
C ARG A 26 17.77 22.08 -15.35
N LYS A 27 18.85 22.48 -16.02
CA LYS A 27 18.76 23.30 -17.23
C LYS A 27 18.17 22.54 -18.42
N HIS A 28 18.34 21.22 -18.47
CA HIS A 28 17.74 20.35 -19.50
C HIS A 28 16.34 19.84 -19.13
N LEU A 29 16.00 19.79 -17.84
CA LEU A 29 14.65 19.47 -17.34
C LEU A 29 13.59 20.52 -17.74
N PHE A 30 14.01 21.78 -17.91
CA PHE A 30 13.12 22.92 -18.20
C PHE A 30 13.21 23.44 -19.64
N LYS A 31 13.79 22.67 -20.57
CA LYS A 31 13.68 23.02 -21.98
C LYS A 31 12.25 22.66 -22.42
N GLU A 32 11.41 23.67 -22.59
CA GLU A 32 10.05 23.54 -23.12
C GLU A 32 10.12 23.09 -24.59
N GLU A 33 10.30 21.80 -24.80
CA GLU A 33 9.94 21.15 -26.06
C GLU A 33 8.57 20.51 -25.84
N THR A 34 7.65 20.76 -26.77
CA THR A 34 6.27 20.27 -26.89
C THR A 34 6.22 18.75 -27.09
N GLU A 35 6.96 18.00 -26.30
CA GLU A 35 7.02 16.54 -26.39
C GLU A 35 5.87 15.94 -25.60
N THR A 36 5.06 15.12 -26.27
CA THR A 36 3.98 14.37 -25.64
C THR A 36 4.57 13.27 -24.74
N ILE A 37 3.80 12.83 -23.73
CA ILE A 37 4.20 11.72 -22.86
C ILE A 37 4.51 10.44 -23.67
N GLU A 38 3.79 10.22 -24.76
CA GLU A 38 4.02 9.12 -25.72
C GLU A 38 5.43 9.21 -26.33
N SER A 39 5.81 10.39 -26.86
CA SER A 39 7.13 10.62 -27.43
C SER A 39 8.23 10.36 -26.41
N LEU A 40 8.04 10.82 -25.17
CA LEU A 40 9.00 10.61 -24.09
C LEU A 40 9.17 9.13 -23.75
N CYS A 41 8.08 8.35 -23.70
CA CYS A 41 8.16 6.90 -23.46
C CYS A 41 8.89 6.19 -24.60
N ARG A 42 8.62 6.55 -25.86
CA ARG A 42 9.31 5.98 -27.02
C ARG A 42 10.80 6.31 -27.02
N MET A 43 11.17 7.55 -26.68
CA MET A 43 12.57 7.96 -26.50
C MET A 43 13.24 7.18 -25.38
N MET A 44 12.55 6.93 -24.26
CA MET A 44 13.08 6.16 -23.13
C MET A 44 13.39 4.72 -23.55
N MET A 45 12.47 4.06 -24.25
CA MET A 45 12.65 2.67 -24.67
C MET A 45 13.76 2.51 -25.72
N ASN A 46 14.02 3.54 -26.51
CA ASN A 46 15.11 3.56 -27.51
C ASN A 46 16.44 4.10 -26.97
N SER A 47 16.52 4.49 -25.69
CA SER A 47 17.74 5.04 -25.12
C SER A 47 18.65 3.96 -24.53
N ASP A 48 19.94 4.03 -24.86
CA ASP A 48 20.98 3.10 -24.40
C ASP A 48 21.85 3.66 -23.25
N GLY A 49 21.59 4.90 -22.81
CA GLY A 49 22.40 5.61 -21.81
C GLY A 49 21.69 5.86 -20.47
N GLU A 50 22.35 5.53 -19.36
CA GLU A 50 21.83 5.72 -17.99
C GLU A 50 21.44 7.18 -17.70
N TYR A 51 22.29 8.15 -18.07
CA TYR A 51 22.02 9.57 -17.84
C TYR A 51 20.83 10.12 -18.65
N SER A 52 20.62 9.62 -19.88
CA SER A 52 19.44 9.97 -20.69
C SER A 52 18.17 9.39 -20.09
N SER A 53 18.26 8.18 -19.54
CA SER A 53 17.12 7.47 -18.94
C SER A 53 16.59 8.18 -17.70
N LEU A 54 17.47 8.69 -16.84
CA LEU A 54 17.08 9.48 -15.65
C LEU A 54 16.35 10.78 -16.01
N LEU A 55 16.85 11.51 -17.01
CA LEU A 55 16.22 12.74 -17.47
C LEU A 55 14.84 12.45 -18.07
N LEU A 56 14.72 11.41 -18.90
CA LEU A 56 13.46 11.01 -19.52
C LEU A 56 12.45 10.53 -18.48
N ALA A 57 12.87 9.74 -17.49
CA ALA A 57 12.01 9.29 -16.39
C ALA A 57 11.38 10.47 -15.63
N GLU A 58 12.20 11.47 -15.30
CA GLU A 58 11.71 12.66 -14.62
C GLU A 58 10.72 13.45 -15.49
N ARG A 59 10.99 13.57 -16.80
CA ARG A 59 10.10 14.24 -17.75
C ARG A 59 8.78 13.49 -17.93
N ILE A 60 8.81 12.16 -18.05
CA ILE A 60 7.61 11.31 -18.16
C ILE A 60 6.72 11.49 -16.95
N LEU A 61 7.29 11.38 -15.74
CA LEU A 61 6.50 11.49 -14.52
C LEU A 61 5.94 12.92 -14.34
N ASN A 62 6.72 13.96 -14.65
CA ASN A 62 6.24 15.34 -14.61
C ASN A 62 5.14 15.63 -15.65
N ALA A 63 5.23 15.00 -16.83
CA ALA A 63 4.17 15.06 -17.83
C ALA A 63 2.92 14.34 -17.34
N TYR A 64 3.06 13.12 -16.80
CA TYR A 64 1.97 12.31 -16.28
C TYR A 64 1.19 13.02 -15.17
N GLU A 65 1.88 13.67 -14.24
CA GLU A 65 1.24 14.37 -13.11
C GLU A 65 0.38 15.56 -13.55
N LYS A 66 0.66 16.14 -14.73
CA LYS A 66 -0.12 17.24 -15.31
C LYS A 66 -1.34 16.75 -16.10
N LEU A 67 -1.41 15.46 -16.44
CA LEU A 67 -2.53 14.91 -17.20
C LEU A 67 -3.82 14.93 -16.39
N GLY A 68 -4.91 15.30 -17.05
CA GLY A 68 -6.28 15.10 -16.57
C GLY A 68 -6.72 13.64 -16.62
N GLU A 69 -7.90 13.34 -16.11
CA GLU A 69 -8.41 11.96 -16.01
C GLU A 69 -8.54 11.26 -17.38
N ALA A 70 -9.11 11.95 -18.37
CA ALA A 70 -9.22 11.44 -19.74
C ALA A 70 -7.85 11.16 -20.39
N GLU A 71 -6.90 12.08 -20.21
CA GLU A 71 -5.54 11.94 -20.77
C GLU A 71 -4.75 10.81 -20.06
N ARG A 72 -4.99 10.59 -18.77
CA ARG A 72 -4.44 9.44 -18.03
C ARG A 72 -5.01 8.12 -18.54
N LEU A 73 -6.30 8.08 -18.87
CA LEU A 73 -6.93 6.91 -19.47
C LEU A 73 -6.30 6.60 -20.84
N ASP A 74 -6.09 7.62 -21.66
CA ASP A 74 -5.42 7.47 -22.96
C ASP A 74 -3.97 6.97 -22.78
N PHE A 75 -3.26 7.46 -21.77
CA PHE A 75 -1.93 6.94 -21.42
C PHE A 75 -1.98 5.46 -21.00
N PHE A 76 -2.97 5.03 -20.21
CA PHE A 76 -3.11 3.61 -19.88
C PHE A 76 -3.47 2.76 -21.10
N LYS A 77 -4.31 3.26 -22.01
CA LYS A 77 -4.59 2.58 -23.28
C LYS A 77 -3.34 2.45 -24.14
N LEU A 78 -2.50 3.49 -24.19
CA LEU A 78 -1.19 3.43 -24.86
C LEU A 78 -0.31 2.31 -24.27
N LEU A 79 -0.19 2.21 -22.94
CA LEU A 79 0.57 1.13 -22.28
C LEU A 79 -0.01 -0.26 -22.56
N SER A 80 -1.33 -0.35 -22.69
CA SER A 80 -2.07 -1.56 -23.01
C SER A 80 -1.82 -2.04 -24.45
N THR A 81 -1.49 -1.14 -25.39
CA THR A 81 -1.35 -1.46 -26.81
C THR A 81 0.09 -1.40 -27.31
N GLU A 82 0.76 -0.25 -27.19
CA GLU A 82 2.09 -0.05 -27.80
C GLU A 82 3.22 -0.74 -27.03
N TYR A 83 2.99 -1.06 -25.76
CA TYR A 83 3.98 -1.65 -24.87
C TYR A 83 3.56 -3.05 -24.38
N ASP A 84 2.73 -3.74 -25.16
CA ASP A 84 2.33 -5.13 -24.91
C ASP A 84 3.31 -6.13 -25.52
N VAL A 85 3.09 -7.40 -25.22
CA VAL A 85 3.81 -8.53 -25.83
C VAL A 85 3.43 -8.63 -27.30
N ASP A 86 4.43 -8.74 -28.17
CA ASP A 86 4.21 -9.14 -29.56
C ASP A 86 3.91 -10.65 -29.63
N ALA A 87 2.68 -10.98 -30.01
CA ALA A 87 2.19 -12.36 -30.02
C ALA A 87 2.89 -13.24 -31.06
N ASP A 88 3.34 -12.66 -32.18
CA ASP A 88 4.03 -13.40 -33.23
C ASP A 88 5.49 -13.68 -32.81
N ASP A 89 6.16 -12.71 -32.20
CA ASP A 89 7.51 -12.89 -31.64
C ASP A 89 7.51 -13.90 -30.49
N LEU A 90 6.56 -13.80 -29.55
CA LEU A 90 6.42 -14.77 -28.46
C LEU A 90 6.18 -16.18 -29.00
N LYS A 91 5.32 -16.32 -30.01
CA LYS A 91 5.04 -17.61 -30.65
C LYS A 91 6.26 -18.18 -31.36
N ALA A 92 7.05 -17.35 -32.04
CA ALA A 92 8.29 -17.77 -32.67
C ALA A 92 9.33 -18.23 -31.63
N ALA A 93 9.50 -17.46 -30.55
CA ALA A 93 10.44 -17.79 -29.48
C ALA A 93 10.04 -19.07 -28.72
N ALA A 94 8.75 -19.26 -28.43
CA ALA A 94 8.25 -20.46 -27.78
C ALA A 94 8.46 -21.72 -28.66
N ARG A 95 8.28 -21.59 -29.99
CA ARG A 95 8.56 -22.69 -30.93
C ARG A 95 10.05 -23.06 -30.95
N ALA A 96 10.93 -22.06 -30.95
CA ALA A 96 12.37 -22.30 -30.91
C ALA A 96 12.77 -23.05 -29.62
N TYR A 97 12.27 -22.61 -28.46
CA TYR A 97 12.55 -23.26 -27.18
C TYR A 97 11.98 -24.69 -27.07
N ALA A 98 10.82 -24.95 -27.69
CA ALA A 98 10.24 -26.29 -27.77
C ALA A 98 11.03 -27.23 -28.69
N GLN A 99 11.72 -26.69 -29.71
CA GLN A 99 12.61 -27.46 -30.58
C GLN A 99 13.96 -27.74 -29.91
N GLU A 100 14.53 -26.74 -29.23
CA GLU A 100 15.81 -26.83 -28.54
C GLU A 100 15.78 -26.03 -27.23
N SER A 101 15.69 -26.76 -26.11
CA SER A 101 15.55 -26.17 -24.77
C SER A 101 16.90 -25.82 -24.13
N ASP A 102 17.68 -25.01 -24.83
CA ASP A 102 18.96 -24.48 -24.35
C ASP A 102 18.83 -23.10 -23.68
N ALA A 103 19.95 -22.59 -23.16
CA ALA A 103 19.98 -21.30 -22.48
C ALA A 103 19.68 -20.11 -23.40
N GLU A 104 20.02 -20.20 -24.69
CA GLU A 104 19.80 -19.10 -25.65
C GLU A 104 18.31 -18.97 -25.97
N ASN A 105 17.64 -20.09 -26.28
CA ASN A 105 16.22 -20.10 -26.55
C ASN A 105 15.39 -19.82 -25.30
N LEU A 106 15.85 -20.21 -24.09
CA LEU A 106 15.22 -19.82 -22.83
C LEU A 106 15.24 -18.30 -22.64
N LEU A 107 16.37 -17.65 -22.92
CA LEU A 107 16.50 -16.20 -22.85
C LEU A 107 15.57 -15.52 -23.86
N ARG A 108 15.53 -16.03 -25.11
CA ARG A 108 14.65 -15.49 -26.16
C ARG A 108 13.17 -15.56 -25.78
N VAL A 109 12.69 -16.70 -25.27
CA VAL A 109 11.27 -16.84 -24.90
C VAL A 109 10.92 -15.99 -23.68
N THR A 110 11.84 -15.87 -22.73
CA THR A 110 11.62 -15.03 -21.53
C THR A 110 11.59 -13.55 -21.90
N ALA A 111 12.51 -13.08 -22.77
CA ALA A 111 12.52 -11.72 -23.27
C ALA A 111 11.26 -11.39 -24.09
N ALA A 112 10.84 -12.30 -24.98
CA ALA A 112 9.63 -12.11 -25.79
C ALA A 112 8.33 -12.17 -24.97
N ALA A 113 8.33 -12.86 -23.82
CA ALA A 113 7.17 -12.95 -22.94
C ALA A 113 7.01 -11.74 -22.00
N GLU A 114 8.04 -10.90 -21.89
CA GLU A 114 7.99 -9.72 -21.03
C GLU A 114 7.41 -8.53 -21.79
N PRO A 115 6.30 -7.93 -21.33
CA PRO A 115 5.76 -6.74 -21.96
C PRO A 115 6.70 -5.54 -21.84
N GLY A 116 6.83 -4.73 -22.89
CA GLY A 116 7.66 -3.52 -22.88
C GLY A 116 7.30 -2.53 -21.76
N ARG A 117 6.05 -2.55 -21.27
CA ARG A 117 5.60 -1.74 -20.13
C ARG A 117 6.32 -2.07 -18.83
N GLN A 118 6.76 -3.32 -18.60
CA GLN A 118 7.55 -3.63 -17.41
C GLN A 118 8.89 -2.91 -17.42
N GLU A 119 9.57 -2.94 -18.56
CA GLU A 119 10.84 -2.25 -18.73
C GLU A 119 10.69 -0.73 -18.63
N LEU A 120 9.64 -0.17 -19.24
CA LEU A 120 9.31 1.25 -19.11
C LEU A 120 9.14 1.65 -17.64
N LEU A 121 8.35 0.88 -16.87
CA LEU A 121 8.13 1.15 -15.44
C LEU A 121 9.42 1.00 -14.61
N ARG A 122 10.28 0.03 -14.91
CA ARG A 122 11.60 -0.10 -14.27
C ARG A 122 12.49 1.10 -14.53
N ARG A 123 12.55 1.58 -15.79
CA ARG A 123 13.34 2.77 -16.16
C ARG A 123 12.78 4.04 -15.50
N ILE A 124 11.46 4.18 -15.45
CA ILE A 124 10.80 5.29 -14.74
C ILE A 124 11.15 5.28 -13.25
N ASN A 125 11.29 4.09 -12.64
CA ASN A 125 11.61 3.95 -11.23
C ASN A 125 13.07 4.33 -10.86
N LEU A 126 13.94 4.60 -11.84
CA LEU A 126 15.35 4.96 -11.58
C LEU A 126 15.53 6.34 -10.93
N VAL A 127 14.54 7.22 -11.04
CA VAL A 127 14.63 8.57 -10.44
C VAL A 127 14.27 8.57 -8.95
N SER A 128 14.84 9.53 -8.22
CA SER A 128 14.51 9.75 -6.82
C SER A 128 13.01 9.98 -6.64
N GLY A 129 12.37 9.19 -5.78
CA GLY A 129 10.92 9.25 -5.54
C GLY A 129 10.07 8.64 -6.66
N GLY A 130 10.67 8.02 -7.67
CA GLY A 130 9.96 7.33 -8.76
C GLY A 130 8.98 6.29 -8.24
N THR A 131 9.36 5.51 -7.23
CA THR A 131 8.49 4.47 -6.65
C THR A 131 7.18 5.05 -6.11
N ARG A 132 7.24 6.13 -5.32
CA ARG A 132 6.03 6.79 -4.80
C ARG A 132 5.13 7.31 -5.93
N ARG A 133 5.73 7.89 -6.97
CA ARG A 133 4.98 8.43 -8.13
C ARG A 133 4.33 7.31 -8.93
N LEU A 134 5.01 6.17 -9.07
CA LEU A 134 4.43 4.96 -9.68
C LEU A 134 3.31 4.34 -8.83
N VAL A 135 3.44 4.34 -7.50
CA VAL A 135 2.36 3.93 -6.59
C VAL A 135 1.12 4.81 -6.81
N LYS A 136 1.30 6.12 -6.94
CA LYS A 136 0.18 7.03 -7.25
C LYS A 136 -0.40 6.81 -8.65
N MET A 137 0.45 6.54 -9.65
CA MET A 137 0.01 6.17 -11.00
C MET A 137 -0.85 4.90 -10.97
N ARG A 138 -0.44 3.87 -10.22
CA ARG A 138 -1.23 2.65 -10.06
C ARG A 138 -2.55 2.88 -9.33
N GLU A 139 -2.59 3.79 -8.36
CA GLU A 139 -3.86 4.19 -7.73
C GLU A 139 -4.86 4.74 -8.77
N HIS A 140 -4.40 5.61 -9.68
CA HIS A 140 -5.25 6.09 -10.78
C HIS A 140 -5.68 4.95 -11.73
N LEU A 141 -4.78 4.00 -12.02
CA LEU A 141 -5.09 2.82 -12.83
C LEU A 141 -6.18 1.96 -12.17
N LEU A 142 -6.08 1.70 -10.88
CA LEU A 142 -7.07 0.92 -10.13
C LEU A 142 -8.46 1.57 -10.11
N ALA A 143 -8.52 2.91 -10.14
CA ALA A 143 -9.78 3.63 -10.32
C ALA A 143 -10.33 3.41 -11.74
N ALA A 144 -9.49 3.60 -12.78
CA ALA A 144 -9.89 3.47 -14.18
C ALA A 144 -10.35 2.04 -14.56
N ILE A 145 -9.77 0.99 -13.95
CA ILE A 145 -10.12 -0.41 -14.19
C ILE A 145 -11.60 -0.72 -13.89
N ARG A 146 -12.23 0.02 -12.97
CA ARG A 146 -13.65 -0.19 -12.62
C ARG A 146 -14.58 -0.01 -13.82
N GLU A 147 -14.25 0.93 -14.69
CA GLU A 147 -15.00 1.25 -15.91
C GLU A 147 -14.37 0.66 -17.17
N ASN A 148 -13.08 0.28 -17.11
CA ASN A 148 -12.29 -0.21 -18.24
C ASN A 148 -11.55 -1.52 -17.85
N PRO A 149 -12.26 -2.67 -17.74
CA PRO A 149 -11.70 -3.92 -17.22
C PRO A 149 -10.50 -4.48 -18.01
N GLU A 150 -10.38 -4.12 -19.29
CA GLU A 150 -9.26 -4.50 -20.15
C GLU A 150 -7.90 -3.97 -19.67
N LEU A 151 -7.90 -2.88 -18.88
CA LEU A 151 -6.68 -2.31 -18.30
C LEU A 151 -6.08 -3.19 -17.19
N LYS A 152 -6.79 -4.23 -16.74
CA LYS A 152 -6.33 -5.16 -15.69
C LYS A 152 -5.01 -5.85 -16.04
N LYS A 153 -4.70 -6.02 -17.33
CA LYS A 153 -3.39 -6.57 -17.74
C LYS A 153 -2.23 -5.67 -17.31
N ILE A 154 -2.40 -4.34 -17.32
CA ILE A 154 -1.39 -3.39 -16.86
C ILE A 154 -1.18 -3.52 -15.33
N ASP A 155 -2.27 -3.67 -14.57
CA ASP A 155 -2.19 -3.84 -13.11
C ASP A 155 -1.43 -5.12 -12.73
N THR A 156 -1.50 -6.16 -13.55
CA THR A 156 -0.73 -7.40 -13.34
C THR A 156 0.77 -7.12 -13.35
N ASP A 157 1.24 -6.26 -14.24
CA ASP A 157 2.66 -5.89 -14.33
C ASP A 157 3.08 -4.93 -13.20
N PHE A 158 2.23 -3.97 -12.84
CA PHE A 158 2.45 -3.17 -11.63
C PHE A 158 2.56 -4.04 -10.38
N HIS A 159 1.66 -5.00 -10.23
CA HIS A 159 1.65 -5.92 -9.10
C HIS A 159 2.92 -6.80 -9.08
N HIS A 160 3.35 -7.30 -10.25
CA HIS A 160 4.60 -8.04 -10.38
C HIS A 160 5.80 -7.21 -9.91
N LEU A 161 5.96 -5.99 -10.46
CA LEU A 161 7.07 -5.10 -10.13
C LEU A 161 7.02 -4.66 -8.66
N PHE A 162 5.85 -4.31 -8.12
CA PHE A 162 5.74 -3.88 -6.73
C PHE A 162 6.01 -5.02 -5.75
N ASN A 163 5.61 -6.27 -6.03
CA ASN A 163 6.00 -7.40 -5.18
C ASN A 163 7.53 -7.61 -5.17
N ALA A 164 8.22 -7.33 -6.27
CA ALA A 164 9.67 -7.40 -6.32
C ALA A 164 10.34 -6.22 -5.57
N TRP A 165 9.82 -4.99 -5.74
CA TRP A 165 10.40 -3.77 -5.16
C TRP A 165 10.12 -3.64 -3.66
N PHE A 166 8.92 -4.00 -3.21
CA PHE A 166 8.52 -3.96 -1.80
C PHE A 166 8.80 -5.28 -1.10
N ASN A 167 10.06 -5.72 -1.18
CA ASN A 167 10.46 -6.95 -0.53
C ASN A 167 10.37 -6.79 1.00
N ARG A 168 9.59 -7.67 1.63
CA ARG A 168 9.42 -7.73 3.10
C ARG A 168 10.73 -7.69 3.90
N GLY A 169 11.84 -8.18 3.34
CA GLY A 169 13.15 -8.21 4.02
C GLY A 169 13.71 -6.82 4.34
N PHE A 170 13.20 -5.79 3.66
CA PHE A 170 13.57 -4.39 3.87
C PHE A 170 12.48 -3.57 4.55
N LEU A 171 11.39 -4.21 4.96
CA LEU A 171 10.34 -3.54 5.70
C LEU A 171 10.81 -3.32 7.15
N LEU A 172 10.86 -2.06 7.56
CA LEU A 172 11.32 -1.63 8.87
C LEU A 172 10.11 -1.24 9.71
N MET A 173 10.00 -1.86 10.89
CA MET A 173 9.01 -1.48 11.89
C MET A 173 9.62 -0.43 12.81
N GLU A 174 9.00 0.74 12.91
CA GLU A 174 9.40 1.84 13.79
C GLU A 174 8.25 2.20 14.74
N PRO A 175 8.51 2.45 16.03
CA PRO A 175 7.51 3.03 16.91
C PRO A 175 7.18 4.46 16.47
N LEU A 176 5.90 4.80 16.47
CA LEU A 176 5.39 6.15 16.21
C LEU A 176 4.85 6.72 17.52
N ASP A 177 5.36 7.88 17.90
CA ASP A 177 5.01 8.60 19.12
C ASP A 177 5.05 10.12 18.88
N TRP A 178 4.81 10.91 19.92
CA TRP A 178 4.78 12.37 19.81
C TRP A 178 6.16 13.03 19.52
N THR A 179 7.25 12.26 19.55
CA THR A 179 8.59 12.71 19.13
C THR A 179 8.86 12.47 17.64
N THR A 180 7.97 11.74 16.97
CA THR A 180 8.05 11.45 15.54
C THR A 180 7.96 12.76 14.74
N PRO A 181 8.74 12.90 13.65
CA PRO A 181 8.68 14.10 12.80
C PRO A 181 7.27 14.46 12.35
N ALA A 182 6.89 15.73 12.49
CA ALA A 182 5.53 16.20 12.20
C ALA A 182 5.04 15.83 10.79
N HIS A 183 5.91 15.87 9.78
CA HIS A 183 5.56 15.51 8.40
C HIS A 183 5.20 14.02 8.21
N ILE A 184 5.61 13.13 9.12
CA ILE A 184 5.17 11.73 9.15
C ILE A 184 3.82 11.63 9.88
N LEU A 185 3.68 12.35 11.00
CA LEU A 185 2.42 12.40 11.76
C LEU A 185 1.25 12.96 10.94
N GLU A 186 1.50 13.98 10.10
CA GLU A 186 0.52 14.51 9.13
C GLU A 186 0.00 13.41 8.18
N LYS A 187 0.88 12.49 7.77
CA LYS A 187 0.51 11.37 6.92
C LYS A 187 -0.35 10.35 7.67
N ILE A 188 -0.06 10.09 8.94
CA ILE A 188 -0.90 9.21 9.77
C ILE A 188 -2.34 9.74 9.85
N ILE A 189 -2.50 11.05 10.07
CA ILE A 189 -3.82 11.71 10.03
C ILE A 189 -4.48 11.49 8.66
N ALA A 190 -3.75 11.74 7.56
CA ALA A 190 -4.28 11.64 6.21
C ALA A 190 -4.61 10.20 5.75
N TYR A 191 -3.99 9.19 6.36
CA TYR A 191 -4.07 7.79 5.92
C TYR A 191 -4.89 6.90 6.83
N GLU A 192 -5.39 7.41 7.95
CA GLU A 192 -6.24 6.63 8.84
C GLU A 192 -7.57 6.25 8.16
N ALA A 193 -7.77 4.94 8.00
CA ALA A 193 -8.84 4.38 7.18
C ALA A 193 -9.90 3.60 7.98
N VAL A 194 -9.67 3.35 9.27
CA VAL A 194 -10.58 2.59 10.15
C VAL A 194 -11.37 3.56 11.03
N HIS A 195 -10.68 4.50 11.67
CA HIS A 195 -11.23 5.48 12.60
C HIS A 195 -10.63 6.84 12.31
N GLU A 196 -11.24 7.59 11.38
CA GLU A 196 -10.77 8.90 10.91
C GLU A 196 -10.25 9.78 12.05
N ILE A 197 -9.09 10.41 11.82
CA ILE A 197 -8.48 11.35 12.76
C ILE A 197 -8.75 12.75 12.22
N GLU A 198 -9.59 13.51 12.90
CA GLU A 198 -10.04 14.82 12.42
C GLU A 198 -9.07 15.95 12.78
N SER A 199 -8.15 15.70 13.73
CA SER A 199 -7.29 16.76 14.28
C SER A 199 -5.97 16.26 14.87
N TRP A 200 -5.01 17.18 15.00
CA TRP A 200 -3.77 16.97 15.75
C TRP A 200 -4.00 16.62 17.22
N SER A 201 -5.04 17.19 17.84
CA SER A 201 -5.42 16.88 19.22
C SER A 201 -5.88 15.43 19.36
N GLU A 202 -6.61 14.92 18.37
CA GLU A 202 -7.03 13.53 18.34
C GLU A 202 -5.86 12.59 18.05
N LEU A 203 -4.97 12.93 17.11
CA LEU A 203 -3.74 12.17 16.93
C LEU A 203 -2.95 12.08 18.25
N ARG A 204 -2.82 13.20 18.96
CA ARG A 204 -2.12 13.26 20.25
C ARG A 204 -2.76 12.34 21.29
N SER A 205 -4.09 12.30 21.40
CA SER A 205 -4.77 11.41 22.36
C SER A 205 -4.58 9.92 22.03
N ARG A 206 -4.23 9.58 20.78
CA ARG A 206 -3.90 8.22 20.35
C ARG A 206 -2.42 7.86 20.44
N LEU A 207 -1.51 8.81 20.67
CA LEU A 207 -0.06 8.57 20.68
C LEU A 207 0.65 8.92 21.99
N GLU A 208 0.16 9.93 22.72
CA GLU A 208 0.81 10.43 23.94
C GLU A 208 0.56 9.57 25.19
N PRO A 209 -0.64 8.99 25.42
CA PRO A 209 -0.89 8.19 26.61
C PRO A 209 0.03 6.96 26.69
N ALA A 210 0.48 6.61 27.91
CA ALA A 210 1.44 5.53 28.14
C ALA A 210 0.92 4.12 27.78
N ASP A 211 -0.40 3.98 27.64
CA ASP A 211 -1.11 2.77 27.23
C ASP A 211 -1.50 2.78 25.75
N ARG A 212 -1.05 3.76 24.97
CA ARG A 212 -1.25 3.82 23.52
C ARG A 212 0.08 3.63 22.80
N TYR A 213 0.06 2.79 21.78
CA TYR A 213 1.23 2.47 20.97
C TYR A 213 0.84 2.49 19.51
N CYS A 214 1.64 3.17 18.69
CA CYS A 214 1.52 3.12 17.25
C CYS A 214 2.84 2.63 16.65
N TYR A 215 2.75 1.82 15.60
CA TYR A 215 3.90 1.31 14.87
C TYR A 215 3.70 1.58 13.38
N GLY A 216 4.71 2.15 12.73
CA GLY A 216 4.76 2.34 11.29
C GLY A 216 5.68 1.31 10.64
N PHE A 217 5.29 0.84 9.46
CA PHE A 217 6.11 0.00 8.60
C PHE A 217 6.60 0.81 7.41
N PHE A 218 7.91 0.98 7.32
CA PHE A 218 8.59 1.80 6.32
C PHE A 218 9.39 0.93 5.37
N HIS A 219 9.56 1.40 4.13
CA HIS A 219 10.40 0.74 3.13
C HIS A 219 11.39 1.75 2.54
N PRO A 220 12.68 1.39 2.33
CA PRO A 220 13.69 2.31 1.82
C PRO A 220 13.28 2.99 0.50
N SER A 221 12.55 2.30 -0.38
CA SER A 221 12.07 2.86 -1.66
C SER A 221 11.01 3.96 -1.51
N MET A 222 10.43 4.14 -0.32
CA MET A 222 9.45 5.19 0.01
C MET A 222 9.81 5.81 1.36
N GLU A 223 10.90 6.59 1.36
CA GLU A 223 11.39 7.29 2.56
C GLU A 223 10.33 8.19 3.20
N ASP A 224 10.32 8.20 4.54
CA ASP A 224 9.38 8.95 5.39
C ASP A 224 7.89 8.70 5.07
N GLU A 225 7.57 7.61 4.34
CA GLU A 225 6.23 7.23 3.96
C GLU A 225 5.84 5.93 4.69
N PRO A 226 4.93 5.98 5.68
CA PRO A 226 4.44 4.76 6.30
C PRO A 226 3.63 3.98 5.26
N LEU A 227 3.98 2.72 5.02
CA LEU A 227 3.21 1.85 4.11
C LEU A 227 1.99 1.26 4.80
N VAL A 228 2.21 0.84 6.05
CA VAL A 228 1.18 0.35 6.96
C VAL A 228 1.47 0.97 8.32
N PHE A 229 0.44 1.35 9.06
CA PHE A 229 0.59 1.60 10.48
C PHE A 229 -0.45 0.83 11.29
N VAL A 230 -0.10 0.59 12.56
CA VAL A 230 -0.84 -0.25 13.48
C VAL A 230 -0.97 0.49 14.80
N GLU A 231 -2.19 0.73 15.23
CA GLU A 231 -2.50 1.32 16.52
C GLU A 231 -2.95 0.26 17.53
N VAL A 232 -2.42 0.35 18.74
CA VAL A 232 -2.62 -0.61 19.83
C VAL A 232 -2.91 0.12 21.13
N ALA A 233 -3.95 -0.35 21.83
CA ALA A 233 -4.27 0.06 23.19
C ALA A 233 -3.92 -1.05 24.18
N LEU A 234 -3.25 -0.71 25.29
CA LEU A 234 -3.00 -1.65 26.40
C LEU A 234 -4.14 -1.55 27.40
N THR A 235 -4.72 -2.70 27.76
CA THR A 235 -5.91 -2.77 28.61
C THR A 235 -5.81 -3.92 29.62
N ASP A 236 -6.64 -3.89 30.66
CA ASP A 236 -6.74 -4.99 31.64
C ASP A 236 -7.57 -6.17 31.14
N ASN A 237 -8.51 -5.91 30.21
CA ASN A 237 -9.40 -6.89 29.61
C ASN A 237 -9.61 -6.60 28.11
N ILE A 238 -10.14 -7.59 27.38
CA ILE A 238 -10.62 -7.36 26.01
C ILE A 238 -11.84 -6.41 26.10
N PRO A 239 -11.82 -5.25 25.41
CA PRO A 239 -12.94 -4.31 25.40
C PRO A 239 -14.12 -4.86 24.60
N ARG A 240 -15.34 -4.40 24.91
CA ARG A 240 -16.55 -4.85 24.20
C ARG A 240 -16.79 -4.14 22.87
N GLY A 241 -16.18 -2.97 22.69
CA GLY A 241 -16.31 -2.18 21.48
C GLY A 241 -15.29 -1.06 21.43
N ILE A 242 -15.17 -0.44 20.25
CA ILE A 242 -14.18 0.61 19.99
C ILE A 242 -14.38 1.85 20.87
N GLY A 243 -15.62 2.14 21.28
CA GLY A 243 -15.93 3.29 22.14
C GLY A 243 -15.18 3.28 23.47
N GLU A 244 -14.89 2.10 24.04
CA GLU A 244 -14.10 1.96 25.27
C GLU A 244 -12.63 2.37 25.08
N ILE A 245 -12.12 2.38 23.83
CA ILE A 245 -10.76 2.78 23.47
C ILE A 245 -10.71 4.27 23.09
N LEU A 246 -11.59 4.71 22.18
CA LEU A 246 -11.55 6.04 21.57
C LEU A 246 -12.19 7.12 22.43
N HIS A 247 -13.25 6.81 23.19
CA HIS A 247 -13.98 7.78 24.02
C HIS A 247 -13.60 7.70 25.50
N ARG A 248 -12.40 7.20 25.79
CA ARG A 248 -11.90 7.10 27.16
C ARG A 248 -11.72 8.50 27.75
N ASP A 249 -12.18 8.70 28.98
CA ASP A 249 -12.00 9.95 29.72
C ASP A 249 -10.48 10.24 29.87
N PRO A 250 -9.97 11.41 29.45
CA PRO A 250 -8.57 11.80 29.62
C PRO A 250 -8.05 11.74 31.06
N ALA A 251 -8.94 11.81 32.06
CA ALA A 251 -8.58 11.65 33.47
C ALA A 251 -8.32 10.18 33.87
N THR A 252 -8.64 9.21 33.00
CA THR A 252 -8.42 7.79 33.29
C THR A 252 -6.94 7.46 33.15
N GLU A 253 -6.32 7.05 34.25
CA GLU A 253 -4.92 6.65 34.24
C GLU A 253 -4.67 5.38 33.41
N ALA A 254 -3.50 5.31 32.78
CA ALA A 254 -3.05 4.10 32.09
C ALA A 254 -2.96 2.93 33.09
N PRO A 255 -3.35 1.70 32.70
CA PRO A 255 -3.19 0.54 33.56
C PRO A 255 -1.71 0.34 33.92
N GLU A 256 -1.40 0.20 35.21
CA GLU A 256 -0.02 -0.04 35.67
C GLU A 256 0.52 -1.39 35.19
N ASN A 257 -0.35 -2.40 35.08
CA ASN A 257 0.02 -3.77 34.72
C ASN A 257 -0.98 -4.37 33.71
N PRO A 258 -0.98 -3.88 32.46
CA PRO A 258 -1.95 -4.31 31.45
C PRO A 258 -1.80 -5.81 31.15
N SER A 259 -2.93 -6.48 30.92
CA SER A 259 -2.95 -7.92 30.59
C SER A 259 -3.22 -8.17 29.10
N CYS A 260 -3.76 -7.19 28.40
CA CYS A 260 -4.21 -7.27 27.02
C CYS A 260 -3.55 -6.19 26.14
N ALA A 261 -3.23 -6.54 24.90
CA ALA A 261 -2.87 -5.60 23.84
C ALA A 261 -3.92 -5.69 22.72
N ILE A 262 -4.59 -4.58 22.46
CA ILE A 262 -5.74 -4.50 21.57
C ILE A 262 -5.38 -3.72 20.31
N PHE A 263 -5.28 -4.42 19.19
CA PHE A 263 -5.05 -3.85 17.87
C PHE A 263 -6.37 -3.29 17.33
N TYR A 264 -6.56 -1.98 17.41
CA TYR A 264 -7.84 -1.35 17.08
C TYR A 264 -7.81 -0.60 15.74
N SER A 265 -6.64 -0.31 15.18
CA SER A 265 -6.50 0.18 13.81
C SER A 265 -5.31 -0.47 13.11
N ILE A 266 -5.51 -0.89 11.86
CA ILE A 266 -4.47 -1.36 10.94
C ILE A 266 -4.78 -0.75 9.57
N SER A 267 -4.00 0.26 9.20
CA SER A 267 -4.28 1.09 8.01
C SER A 267 -3.20 0.87 6.95
N ASN A 268 -3.61 0.50 5.73
CA ASN A 268 -2.75 0.54 4.54
C ASN A 268 -2.82 1.94 3.94
N CYS A 269 -1.69 2.62 3.93
CA CYS A 269 -1.62 4.04 3.61
C CYS A 269 -1.74 4.34 2.11
N HIS A 270 -1.49 3.35 1.26
CA HIS A 270 -1.41 3.54 -0.18
C HIS A 270 -2.36 2.60 -0.92
N ARG A 271 -3.41 3.17 -1.50
CA ARG A 271 -4.33 2.44 -2.40
C ARG A 271 -3.61 1.83 -3.60
N GLY A 272 -2.57 2.49 -4.10
CA GLY A 272 -1.67 1.95 -5.12
C GLY A 272 -0.86 0.74 -4.67
N LEU A 273 -0.83 0.39 -3.38
CA LEU A 273 -0.23 -0.85 -2.89
C LEU A 273 -1.28 -1.93 -2.58
N ALA A 274 -2.54 -1.73 -3.00
CA ALA A 274 -3.56 -2.75 -2.86
C ALA A 274 -3.12 -4.08 -3.50
N GLY A 275 -3.25 -5.15 -2.72
CA GLY A 275 -2.83 -6.51 -3.08
C GLY A 275 -1.34 -6.81 -2.92
N VAL A 276 -0.47 -5.82 -2.77
CA VAL A 276 0.97 -6.05 -2.55
C VAL A 276 1.18 -6.60 -1.15
N SER A 277 1.83 -7.77 -1.03
CA SER A 277 2.02 -8.41 0.27
C SER A 277 3.29 -7.90 0.96
N PHE A 278 3.12 -7.28 2.13
CA PHE A 278 4.22 -6.97 3.04
C PHE A 278 4.55 -8.12 4.01
N GLY A 279 3.97 -9.31 3.76
CA GLY A 279 4.10 -10.51 4.57
C GLY A 279 3.02 -10.67 5.65
N ASN A 280 2.73 -11.91 6.02
CA ASN A 280 1.66 -12.29 6.96
C ASN A 280 2.02 -12.08 8.44
N PHE A 281 3.08 -11.32 8.73
CA PHE A 281 3.67 -11.26 10.08
C PHE A 281 3.77 -9.85 10.66
N LEU A 282 3.16 -8.84 10.05
CA LEU A 282 3.15 -7.47 10.58
C LEU A 282 2.65 -7.43 12.03
N ILE A 283 1.47 -8.01 12.27
CA ILE A 283 0.87 -8.12 13.61
C ILE A 283 1.78 -8.92 14.55
N LYS A 284 2.44 -9.98 14.06
CA LYS A 284 3.37 -10.79 14.86
C LYS A 284 4.59 -9.98 15.30
N GLN A 285 5.13 -9.11 14.45
CA GLN A 285 6.26 -8.24 14.81
C GLN A 285 5.87 -7.26 15.91
N VAL A 286 4.71 -6.60 15.76
CA VAL A 286 4.18 -5.67 16.76
C VAL A 286 3.90 -6.40 18.09
N ALA A 287 3.20 -7.54 18.04
CA ALA A 287 2.91 -8.35 19.22
C ALA A 287 4.19 -8.83 19.94
N THR A 288 5.20 -9.23 19.18
CA THR A 288 6.50 -9.65 19.74
C THR A 288 7.22 -8.47 20.41
N SER A 289 7.23 -7.30 19.77
CA SER A 289 7.81 -6.06 20.32
C SER A 289 7.13 -5.67 21.64
N LEU A 290 5.79 -5.66 21.65
CA LEU A 290 4.99 -5.39 22.84
C LEU A 290 5.23 -6.42 23.93
N LYS A 291 5.30 -7.72 23.61
CA LYS A 291 5.57 -8.79 24.58
C LYS A 291 6.95 -8.69 25.21
N LEU A 292 7.96 -8.26 24.46
CA LEU A 292 9.31 -8.01 24.98
C LEU A 292 9.33 -6.81 25.93
N ARG A 293 8.61 -5.74 25.58
CA ARG A 293 8.50 -4.53 26.40
C ARG A 293 7.62 -4.73 27.65
N PHE A 294 6.56 -5.53 27.53
CA PHE A 294 5.58 -5.82 28.57
C PHE A 294 5.39 -7.34 28.71
N PRO A 295 6.31 -8.03 29.43
CA PRO A 295 6.25 -9.48 29.62
C PRO A 295 4.94 -9.98 30.25
N GLN A 296 4.23 -9.13 30.99
CA GLN A 296 2.95 -9.42 31.62
C GLN A 296 1.79 -9.61 30.64
N LEU A 297 1.88 -9.11 29.39
CA LEU A 297 0.78 -9.18 28.42
C LEU A 297 0.47 -10.65 28.11
N LYS A 298 -0.76 -11.10 28.38
CA LYS A 298 -1.20 -12.48 28.16
C LYS A 298 -2.00 -12.62 26.88
N THR A 299 -2.76 -11.58 26.54
CA THR A 299 -3.75 -11.61 25.47
C THR A 299 -3.41 -10.57 24.41
N PHE A 300 -3.44 -10.99 23.15
CA PHE A 300 -3.30 -10.12 21.99
C PHE A 300 -4.57 -10.32 21.15
N SER A 301 -5.36 -9.27 20.96
CA SER A 301 -6.65 -9.34 20.25
C SER A 301 -6.81 -8.15 19.33
N THR A 302 -7.61 -8.28 18.29
CA THR A 302 -8.00 -7.15 17.44
C THR A 302 -9.42 -6.69 17.77
N ILE A 303 -9.72 -5.42 17.51
CA ILE A 303 -11.08 -4.95 17.24
C ILE A 303 -11.06 -4.50 15.78
N SER A 304 -11.52 -5.37 14.89
CA SER A 304 -11.45 -5.13 13.45
C SER A 304 -12.85 -4.79 12.90
N PRO A 305 -12.96 -3.87 11.94
CA PRO A 305 -14.22 -3.61 11.27
C PRO A 305 -14.60 -4.78 10.35
N VAL A 306 -15.90 -4.92 10.06
CA VAL A 306 -16.42 -5.89 9.08
C VAL A 306 -17.07 -5.15 7.92
N SER A 307 -16.27 -4.36 7.18
CA SER A 307 -16.74 -3.40 6.18
C SER A 307 -17.53 -4.02 5.00
N GLY A 308 -17.35 -5.31 4.72
CA GLY A 308 -18.08 -6.03 3.67
C GLY A 308 -19.43 -6.61 4.10
N PHE A 309 -19.71 -6.67 5.41
CA PHE A 309 -20.85 -7.42 5.92
C PHE A 309 -22.20 -6.83 5.53
N ARG A 310 -22.37 -5.50 5.63
CA ARG A 310 -23.62 -4.84 5.22
C ARG A 310 -23.95 -5.10 3.75
N ARG A 311 -22.97 -4.92 2.86
CA ARG A 311 -23.16 -5.18 1.42
C ARG A 311 -23.50 -6.65 1.15
N TRP A 312 -22.89 -7.57 1.89
CA TRP A 312 -23.22 -8.98 1.77
C TRP A 312 -24.66 -9.27 2.21
N LEU A 313 -25.12 -8.70 3.31
CA LEU A 313 -26.52 -8.81 3.74
C LEU A 313 -27.49 -8.24 2.70
N GLU A 314 -27.17 -7.09 2.10
CA GLU A 314 -27.98 -6.49 1.03
C GLU A 314 -28.12 -7.44 -0.18
N LEU A 315 -27.06 -8.16 -0.56
CA LEU A 315 -27.12 -9.19 -1.61
C LEU A 315 -27.95 -10.41 -1.19
N GLN A 316 -27.87 -10.82 0.09
CA GLN A 316 -28.69 -11.93 0.58
C GLN A 316 -30.18 -11.57 0.64
N ALA A 317 -30.50 -10.30 0.93
CA ALA A 317 -31.88 -9.79 0.98
C ALA A 317 -32.59 -9.87 -0.37
N GLU A 318 -31.87 -9.89 -1.50
CA GLU A 318 -32.46 -10.07 -2.83
C GLU A 318 -33.16 -11.43 -3.00
N GLU A 319 -32.72 -12.45 -2.25
CA GLU A 319 -33.23 -13.83 -2.35
C GLU A 319 -33.95 -14.31 -1.09
N ARG A 320 -33.89 -13.53 0.01
CA ARG A 320 -34.36 -13.93 1.35
C ARG A 320 -35.17 -12.84 2.05
N ASP A 321 -36.46 -13.10 2.21
CA ASP A 321 -37.39 -12.20 2.90
C ASP A 321 -37.02 -11.98 4.38
N ASP A 322 -36.46 -13.00 5.05
CA ASP A 322 -36.05 -12.90 6.46
C ASP A 322 -34.86 -11.95 6.66
N VAL A 323 -33.94 -11.89 5.69
CA VAL A 323 -32.82 -10.91 5.70
C VAL A 323 -33.33 -9.50 5.39
N THR A 324 -34.33 -9.39 4.51
CA THR A 324 -34.97 -8.10 4.21
C THR A 324 -35.62 -7.50 5.46
N SER A 325 -36.36 -8.31 6.22
CA SER A 325 -36.93 -7.88 7.51
C SER A 325 -35.84 -7.49 8.51
N LEU A 326 -34.77 -8.27 8.62
CA LEU A 326 -33.65 -7.97 9.52
C LEU A 326 -32.96 -6.63 9.20
N LEU A 327 -32.73 -6.32 7.92
CA LEU A 327 -32.16 -5.04 7.51
C LEU A 327 -33.09 -3.87 7.84
N ALA A 328 -34.40 -4.04 7.63
CA ALA A 328 -35.39 -3.01 7.97
C ALA A 328 -35.46 -2.77 9.48
N GLU A 329 -35.41 -3.82 10.29
CA GLU A 329 -35.34 -3.73 11.76
C GLU A 329 -34.04 -3.05 12.24
N PHE A 330 -32.91 -3.38 11.60
CA PHE A 330 -31.63 -2.73 11.89
C PHE A 330 -31.66 -1.23 11.58
N ASP A 331 -32.11 -0.84 10.39
CA ASP A 331 -32.18 0.57 9.98
C ASP A 331 -33.21 1.36 10.80
N ALA A 332 -34.25 0.70 11.32
CA ALA A 332 -35.25 1.30 12.19
C ALA A 332 -34.85 1.35 13.68
N GLU A 333 -33.69 0.79 14.04
CA GLU A 333 -33.25 0.58 15.43
C GLU A 333 -34.34 -0.11 16.29
N ALA A 334 -35.12 -1.02 15.68
CA ALA A 334 -36.30 -1.62 16.28
C ALA A 334 -36.28 -3.14 16.12
N GLY A 335 -36.19 -3.88 17.23
CA GLY A 335 -36.21 -5.34 17.26
C GLY A 335 -35.70 -5.89 18.59
N GLU A 336 -36.37 -6.89 19.15
CA GLU A 336 -36.00 -7.45 20.47
C GLU A 336 -34.77 -8.38 20.40
N ASP A 337 -34.55 -9.07 19.27
CA ASP A 337 -33.49 -10.08 19.08
C ASP A 337 -32.46 -9.71 18.00
N LEU A 338 -32.43 -8.43 17.57
CA LEU A 338 -31.64 -7.94 16.44
C LEU A 338 -30.16 -8.33 16.51
N GLN A 339 -29.55 -8.26 17.70
CA GLN A 339 -28.15 -8.64 17.90
C GLN A 339 -27.93 -10.13 17.63
N LEU A 340 -28.79 -11.00 18.16
CA LEU A 340 -28.66 -12.45 18.04
C LEU A 340 -28.79 -12.89 16.58
N ASP A 341 -29.72 -12.28 15.84
CA ASP A 341 -29.93 -12.61 14.44
C ASP A 341 -28.79 -12.10 13.56
N LEU A 342 -28.29 -10.88 13.80
CA LEU A 342 -27.09 -10.39 13.13
C LEU A 342 -25.86 -11.26 13.41
N GLU A 343 -25.69 -11.75 14.64
CA GLU A 343 -24.60 -12.67 15.00
C GLU A 343 -24.69 -14.00 14.23
N LYS A 344 -25.89 -14.55 14.02
CA LYS A 344 -26.07 -15.77 13.19
C LYS A 344 -25.64 -15.52 11.75
N PHE A 345 -26.03 -14.40 11.16
CA PHE A 345 -25.63 -14.05 9.80
C PHE A 345 -24.15 -13.72 9.68
N ALA A 346 -23.57 -13.06 10.69
CA ALA A 346 -22.13 -12.82 10.76
C ALA A 346 -21.35 -14.14 10.82
N ALA A 347 -21.84 -15.13 11.57
CA ALA A 347 -21.24 -16.47 11.63
C ALA A 347 -21.32 -17.25 10.30
N ILE A 348 -22.23 -16.88 9.39
CA ILE A 348 -22.30 -17.44 8.02
C ILE A 348 -21.37 -16.68 7.07
N TYR A 349 -21.22 -15.37 7.26
CA TYR A 349 -20.37 -14.52 6.44
C TYR A 349 -18.87 -14.85 6.57
N PHE A 350 -18.42 -15.12 7.79
CA PHE A 350 -17.03 -15.52 8.09
C PHE A 350 -16.81 -17.02 7.88
#